data_AF-X1UG58-F1
#
_entry.id   AF-X1UG58-F1
#
_cell.length_a   1.000
_cell.length_b   1.000
_cell.length_c   1.000
_cell.angle_alpha   90.00
_cell.angle_beta   90.00
_cell.angle_gamma   90.00
#
_symmetry.space_group_name_H-M   'P 1'
#
loop_
_entity.id
_entity.type
_entity.pdbx_description
1 polymer ?
#
loop_
_entity_poly.entity_id
_entity_poly.type
_entity_poly.pdbx_seq_one_letter_code
_entity_poly.pdbx_strand_id
1 'polypeptide(L)'
;HKISLGGMRDEADLRGYGFTYEGSKPGAIVQGLIKMGVMNGMIIMDEADKTEKFAISTLLEILDPEQNHLFHDKYTMTTVDIDLSNCHFILTANTI
;
A
#
# COMPACT_ATOMS: atom_id res chain seq x y z
N HIS A 1 -11.30 0.13 3.40
CA HIS A 1 -11.00 -0.72 2.23
C HIS A 1 -10.26 -1.97 2.69
N LYS A 2 -10.55 -3.16 2.16
CA LYS A 2 -9.82 -4.40 2.49
C LYS A 2 -8.82 -4.75 1.39
N ILE A 3 -7.59 -5.04 1.77
CA ILE A 3 -6.48 -5.48 0.91
C ILE A 3 -6.00 -6.82 1.46
N SER A 4 -5.81 -7.82 0.59
CA SER A 4 -5.22 -9.10 1.00
C SER A 4 -3.72 -9.04 0.75
N LEU A 5 -2.91 -9.25 1.80
CA LEU A 5 -1.45 -9.35 1.70
C LEU A 5 -0.99 -10.78 1.37
N GLY A 6 -1.84 -11.77 1.64
CA GLY A 6 -1.54 -13.17 1.34
C GLY A 6 -1.24 -13.39 -0.13
N GLY A 7 -0.02 -13.88 -0.41
CA GLY A 7 0.45 -14.16 -1.77
C GLY A 7 1.03 -12.97 -2.52
N MET A 8 1.15 -11.79 -1.90
CA MET A 8 1.93 -10.67 -2.45
C MET A 8 3.41 -11.05 -2.49
N ARG A 9 3.99 -11.00 -3.69
CA ARG A 9 5.39 -11.38 -3.94
C ARG A 9 6.27 -10.18 -4.28
N ASP A 10 5.66 -9.08 -4.72
CA ASP A 10 6.35 -7.90 -5.21
C ASP A 10 5.83 -6.65 -4.50
N GLU A 11 6.71 -5.68 -4.31
CA GLU A 11 6.38 -4.31 -3.88
C GLU A 11 5.37 -3.66 -4.85
N ALA A 12 5.42 -4.01 -6.14
CA ALA A 12 4.53 -3.46 -7.16
C ALA A 12 3.04 -3.74 -6.88
N ASP A 13 2.70 -4.77 -6.10
CA ASP A 13 1.31 -5.01 -5.71
C ASP A 13 0.81 -3.90 -4.76
N LEU A 14 1.69 -3.34 -3.93
CA LEU A 14 1.38 -2.26 -2.98
C LEU A 14 1.56 -0.86 -3.58
N ARG A 15 2.57 -0.65 -4.43
CA ARG A 15 2.95 0.66 -5.03
C ARG A 15 2.66 0.84 -6.51
N GLY A 16 2.17 -0.20 -7.17
CA GLY A 16 1.90 -0.17 -8.60
C GLY A 16 3.16 -0.23 -9.47
N TYR A 17 2.96 -0.04 -10.77
CA TYR A 17 4.01 0.03 -11.77
C TYR A 17 4.14 1.46 -12.31
N GLY A 18 5.35 1.79 -12.80
CA GLY A 18 5.60 3.08 -13.44
C GLY A 18 4.62 3.36 -14.56
N PHE A 19 4.02 4.55 -14.61
CA PHE A 19 3.00 4.92 -15.62
C PHE A 19 3.38 4.59 -17.08
N THR A 20 4.68 4.54 -17.39
CA THR A 20 5.22 4.24 -18.72
C THR A 20 5.02 2.79 -19.18
N TYR A 21 4.69 1.84 -18.29
CA TYR A 21 4.45 0.45 -18.70
C TYR A 21 3.02 0.27 -19.23
N GLU A 22 2.87 -0.56 -20.27
CA GLU A 22 1.56 -0.92 -20.80
C GLU A 22 0.76 -1.68 -19.72
N GLY A 23 -0.48 -1.25 -19.48
CA GLY A 23 -1.35 -1.85 -18.45
C GLY A 23 -1.02 -1.43 -17.02
N SER A 24 -0.18 -0.41 -16.81
CA SER A 24 0.14 0.13 -15.48
C SER A 24 -1.10 0.59 -14.74
N LYS A 25 -1.11 0.31 -13.44
CA LYS A 25 -2.15 0.71 -12.50
C LYS A 25 -1.50 1.20 -11.21
N PRO A 26 -2.17 2.10 -10.46
CA PRO A 26 -1.75 2.43 -9.10
C PRO A 26 -1.68 1.18 -8.23
N GLY A 27 -0.88 1.22 -7.18
CA GLY A 27 -0.80 0.14 -6.20
C GLY A 27 -2.08 -0.02 -5.39
N ALA A 28 -2.17 -1.12 -4.65
CA ALA A 28 -3.35 -1.43 -3.83
C ALA A 28 -3.72 -0.32 -2.84
N ILE A 29 -2.73 0.39 -2.29
CA ILE A 29 -2.93 1.50 -1.35
C ILE A 29 -3.68 2.65 -2.05
N VAL A 30 -3.13 3.15 -3.15
CA VAL A 30 -3.72 4.28 -3.89
C VAL A 30 -5.05 3.91 -4.51
N GLN A 31 -5.18 2.70 -5.05
CA GLN A 31 -6.48 2.20 -5.51
C GLN A 31 -7.51 2.16 -4.38
N GLY A 32 -7.09 1.81 -3.16
CA GLY A 32 -7.93 1.83 -1.97
C GLY A 32 -8.42 3.24 -1.64
N LEU A 33 -7.53 4.23 -1.65
CA LEU A 33 -7.86 5.64 -1.43
C LEU A 33 -8.83 6.17 -2.49
N ILE A 34 -8.54 5.92 -3.78
CA ILE A 34 -9.41 6.30 -4.90
C ILE A 34 -10.81 5.71 -4.73
N LYS A 35 -10.92 4.43 -4.37
CA LYS A 35 -12.21 3.77 -4.14
C LYS A 35 -12.97 4.32 -2.93
N MET A 36 -12.26 4.74 -1.88
CA MET A 36 -12.89 5.31 -0.68
C MET A 36 -13.30 6.77 -0.87
N GLY A 37 -12.63 7.52 -1.75
CA GLY A 37 -12.90 8.93 -2.00
C GLY A 37 -12.53 9.86 -0.84
N VAL A 38 -11.79 9.35 0.16
CA VAL A 38 -11.36 10.08 1.36
C VAL A 38 -9.92 9.70 1.73
N MET A 39 -9.18 10.64 2.31
CA MET A 39 -7.76 10.48 2.69
C MET A 39 -7.55 10.00 4.14
N ASN A 40 -8.61 9.93 4.95
CA ASN A 40 -8.59 9.45 6.33
C ASN A 40 -9.32 8.11 6.49
N GLY A 41 -9.28 7.30 5.44
CA GLY A 41 -9.97 6.01 5.40
C GLY A 41 -9.31 4.97 6.30
N MET A 42 -10.08 3.93 6.63
CA MET A 42 -9.57 2.73 7.32
C MET A 42 -9.21 1.67 6.28
N ILE A 43 -7.96 1.21 6.27
CA ILE A 43 -7.44 0.16 5.41
C ILE A 43 -7.18 -1.09 6.26
N ILE A 44 -7.83 -2.19 5.91
CA ILE A 44 -7.62 -3.49 6.53
C ILE A 44 -6.70 -4.30 5.62
N MET A 45 -5.57 -4.74 6.16
CA MET A 45 -4.58 -5.60 5.50
C MET A 45 -4.71 -7.02 6.04
N ASP A 46 -5.19 -7.93 5.20
CA ASP A 46 -5.55 -9.30 5.57
C ASP A 46 -4.39 -10.27 5.32
N GLU A 47 -4.20 -11.26 6.19
CA GLU A 47 -3.15 -12.30 6.04
C GLU A 47 -1.70 -11.78 6.01
N ALA A 48 -1.35 -10.86 6.92
CA ALA A 48 -0.01 -10.31 7.02
C ALA A 48 1.08 -11.39 7.24
N ASP A 49 0.73 -12.51 7.88
CA ASP A 49 1.60 -13.67 8.12
C ASP A 49 1.99 -14.42 6.84
N LYS A 50 1.31 -14.18 5.73
CA LYS A 50 1.57 -14.80 4.42
C LYS A 50 2.28 -13.86 3.44
N THR A 51 2.89 -12.78 3.96
CA THR A 51 3.61 -11.80 3.16
C THR A 51 5.08 -12.21 2.97
N GLU A 52 5.59 -12.12 1.74
CA GLU A 52 6.99 -12.38 1.42
C GLU A 52 7.90 -11.26 1.96
N LYS A 53 9.17 -11.58 2.30
CA LYS A 53 10.11 -10.63 2.91
C LYS A 53 10.30 -9.32 2.12
N PHE A 54 10.23 -9.39 0.79
CA PHE A 54 10.42 -8.23 -0.09
C PHE A 54 9.26 -7.22 0.01
N ALA A 55 8.05 -7.65 0.37
CA ALA A 55 6.92 -6.75 0.59
C ALA A 55 6.88 -6.18 2.01
N ILE A 56 7.55 -6.81 2.99
CA ILE A 56 7.59 -6.35 4.38
C ILE A 56 8.25 -4.97 4.50
N SER A 57 9.34 -4.70 3.77
CA SER A 57 9.99 -3.38 3.79
C SER A 57 9.06 -2.27 3.31
N THR A 58 8.27 -2.54 2.28
CA THR A 58 7.26 -1.61 1.75
C THR A 58 6.14 -1.39 2.76
N LEU A 59 5.69 -2.44 3.45
CA LEU A 59 4.70 -2.32 4.53
C LEU A 59 5.22 -1.47 5.68
N LEU A 60 6.49 -1.62 6.06
CA LEU A 60 7.08 -0.78 7.11
C LEU A 60 7.02 0.71 6.75
N GLU A 61 7.34 1.07 5.50
CA GLU A 61 7.25 2.48 5.05
C GLU A 61 5.80 3.02 5.06
N ILE A 62 4.81 2.17 4.75
CA ILE A 62 3.39 2.55 4.78
C ILE A 62 2.89 2.71 6.22
N LEU A 63 3.34 1.86 7.13
CA LEU A 63 2.84 1.78 8.50
C LEU A 63 3.59 2.72 9.46
N ASP A 64 4.81 3.13 9.13
CA ASP A 64 5.63 4.01 9.94
C ASP A 64 5.14 5.46 9.86
N PRO A 65 4.62 6.06 10.95
CA PRO A 65 4.18 7.45 10.97
C PRO A 65 5.28 8.46 10.65
N GLU A 66 6.55 8.10 10.82
CA GLU A 66 7.66 8.98 10.46
C GLU A 66 7.92 9.04 8.95
N GLN A 67 7.41 8.08 8.17
CA GLN A 67 7.68 7.95 6.73
C GLN A 67 6.42 8.04 5.86
N ASN A 68 5.27 7.61 6.39
CA ASN A 68 4.04 7.43 5.61
C ASN A 68 3.42 8.72 5.05
N HIS A 69 3.85 9.89 5.53
CA HIS A 69 3.46 11.20 4.99
C HIS A 69 4.08 11.49 3.61
N LEU A 70 5.11 10.73 3.21
CA LEU A 70 5.80 10.80 1.92
C LEU A 70 5.66 9.50 1.15
N PHE A 71 4.50 8.84 1.20
CA PHE A 71 4.33 7.59 0.47
C PHE A 71 4.34 7.83 -1.04
N HIS A 72 5.20 7.10 -1.75
CA HIS A 72 5.36 7.20 -3.20
C HIS A 72 4.74 6.00 -3.91
N ASP A 73 3.75 6.26 -4.77
CA ASP A 73 3.24 5.27 -5.71
C ASP A 73 3.95 5.40 -7.06
N LYS A 74 4.40 4.28 -7.63
CA LYS A 74 5.17 4.27 -8.88
C LYS A 74 4.32 4.76 -10.06
N TYR A 75 3.00 4.59 -9.99
CA TYR A 75 2.09 5.02 -11.04
C TYR A 75 1.86 6.54 -11.04
N THR A 76 1.80 7.19 -9.87
CA THR A 76 1.53 8.64 -9.78
C THR A 76 2.74 9.52 -10.09
N MET A 77 3.82 8.92 -10.62
CA MET A 77 5.15 9.51 -10.79
C MET A 77 5.81 9.83 -9.45
N THR A 78 7.13 9.66 -9.38
CA THR A 78 7.95 9.85 -8.16
C THR A 78 7.99 11.29 -7.62
N THR A 79 7.27 12.22 -8.23
CA THR A 79 7.20 13.63 -7.79
C THR A 79 5.93 13.95 -7.00
N VAL A 80 5.05 12.96 -6.76
CA VAL A 80 3.80 13.15 -6.03
C VAL A 80 3.83 12.33 -4.76
N ASP A 81 4.01 13.03 -3.63
CA ASP A 81 3.88 12.45 -2.30
C ASP A 81 2.40 12.28 -1.93
N ILE A 82 2.04 11.10 -1.43
CA ILE A 82 0.70 10.80 -0.92
C ILE A 82 0.80 10.72 0.59
N ASP A 83 0.12 11.64 1.28
CA ASP A 83 0.09 11.65 2.74
C ASP A 83 -0.87 10.58 3.27
N LEU A 84 -0.31 9.54 3.90
CA LEU A 84 -1.06 8.47 4.57
C LEU A 84 -1.19 8.66 6.08
N SER A 85 -0.72 9.78 6.65
CA SER A 85 -0.68 10.01 8.11
C SER A 85 -2.05 9.92 8.77
N ASN A 86 -3.11 10.28 8.04
CA ASN A 86 -4.48 10.26 8.53
C ASN A 86 -5.22 8.94 8.23
N CYS A 87 -4.58 7.99 7.53
CA CYS A 87 -5.16 6.67 7.28
C CYS A 87 -4.97 5.75 8.49
N HIS A 88 -6.00 4.97 8.81
CA HIS A 88 -5.91 3.96 9.84
C HIS A 88 -5.64 2.60 9.22
N PHE A 89 -4.54 1.96 9.60
CA PHE A 89 -4.18 0.63 9.14
C PHE A 89 -4.47 -0.43 10.21
N ILE A 90 -5.16 -1.50 9.82
CA ILE A 90 -5.43 -2.66 10.66
C ILE A 90 -4.86 -3.89 9.96
N LEU A 91 -3.98 -4.63 10.63
CA LEU A 91 -3.42 -5.87 10.12
C LEU A 91 -4.08 -7.07 10.79
N THR A 92 -4.41 -8.09 10.01
CA THR A 92 -4.81 -9.41 10.52
C THR A 92 -3.74 -10.43 10.15
N ALA A 93 -3.57 -11.43 11.02
CA ALA A 93 -2.67 -12.56 10.80
C ALA A 93 -3.34 -13.81 11.35
N ASN A 94 -3.19 -14.93 10.65
CA ASN A 94 -3.76 -16.21 11.10
C ASN A 94 -2.84 -16.93 12.10
N THR A 95 -1.53 -16.71 12.00
CA THR A 95 -0.50 -17.34 12.84
C THR A 95 0.48 -16.28 13.35
N ILE A 96 1.01 -16.46 14.57
CA ILE A 96 2.08 -15.64 15.18
C ILE A 96 3.42 -16.34 15.00
#